data_AF-A0A7V0V0E7-F1
#
_entry.id   AF-A0A7V0V0E7-F1
#
_cell.length_a   1.000
_cell.length_b   1.000
_cell.length_c   1.000
_cell.angle_alpha   90.00
_cell.angle_beta   90.00
_cell.angle_gamma   90.00
#
_symmetry.space_group_name_H-M   'P 1'
#
loop_
_entity.id
_entity.type
_entity.pdbx_description
1 polymer ?
#
loop_
_entity_poly.entity_id
_entity_poly.type
_entity_poly.pdbx_seq_one_letter_code
_entity_poly.pdbx_strand_id
1 'polypeptide(L)'
;MGSRKQKAAQDTTPELQTPSAEAPDPGGPSGVPADLEQKKADLIAKGLKQKFITEKDIADALPVEDMAPRDLDELYTSFLEKGIPILDTEAEAGEDLAAVAEEDVLGWGDADAISDPVRMYLREIGRVPLLEPGDEIELAKAIRQGQIAKRRLERGELDGVRKEFAEARVRRGEAAQRRLIEANLRLVVSVAKRYIGRGMQLLDLIQEGNIGLLRAVEKYDYRKGYKFSTYATWWIRQAISRAIADHSRTIRIPVHMVESINRVVRVSRALQQELGREPTLEEIALEMDLLTPDERRMIEEAQARGEPLEPSLERRLRKAAAKVRRILRVAQEPMSLETPVGMEDTSSLGDFIEDDTVMGPSEAASRQLLKEQMQDILDSLSTRERRVLQLRFGLEDGQSRTLEEVGQKFGVTRERIRQIEAKALRKLRHPTRSRKLKDYLS
;
A
#
# COMPACT_ATOMS: atom_id res chain seq x y z
N MET A 1 -34.78 -31.03 61.60
CA MET A 1 -33.46 -30.62 61.07
C MET A 1 -33.50 -30.78 59.55
N GLY A 2 -33.13 -29.76 58.78
CA GLY A 2 -33.15 -29.82 57.32
C GLY A 2 -33.39 -28.45 56.69
N SER A 3 -32.29 -27.73 56.46
CA SER A 3 -32.24 -26.33 56.02
C SER A 3 -32.79 -26.11 54.61
N ARG A 4 -33.67 -25.12 54.46
CA ARG A 4 -34.08 -24.55 53.16
C ARG A 4 -33.08 -23.45 52.74
N LYS A 5 -32.52 -23.58 51.53
CA LYS A 5 -31.82 -22.49 50.81
C LYS A 5 -32.75 -21.93 49.71
N GLN A 6 -33.04 -20.64 49.77
CA GLN A 6 -33.56 -19.79 48.68
C GLN A 6 -32.39 -18.83 48.32
N LYS A 7 -31.83 -18.83 47.10
CA LYS A 7 -32.25 -18.12 45.87
C LYS A 7 -32.58 -16.63 46.06
N ALA A 8 -31.65 -15.76 45.68
CA ALA A 8 -31.83 -14.36 45.28
C ALA A 8 -30.99 -14.17 44.00
N ALA A 9 -31.62 -14.00 42.84
CA ALA A 9 -32.02 -12.74 42.20
C ALA A 9 -30.85 -12.06 41.46
N GLN A 10 -30.80 -12.27 40.15
CA GLN A 10 -30.02 -11.49 39.18
C GLN A 10 -31.04 -10.74 38.32
N ASP A 11 -30.93 -9.42 38.22
CA ASP A 11 -31.48 -8.67 37.10
C ASP A 11 -30.73 -7.35 36.88
N THR A 12 -30.36 -7.14 35.62
CA THR A 12 -30.11 -5.92 34.82
C THR A 12 -29.05 -4.84 35.21
N THR A 13 -28.06 -4.77 34.30
CA THR A 13 -27.13 -3.68 33.83
C THR A 13 -27.84 -2.34 33.53
N PRO A 14 -27.17 -1.20 33.17
CA PRO A 14 -25.72 -0.92 33.04
C PRO A 14 -25.23 0.45 33.57
N GLU A 15 -23.92 0.62 33.80
CA GLU A 15 -23.29 1.94 33.96
C GLU A 15 -21.94 2.00 33.22
N LEU A 16 -21.72 3.09 32.49
CA LEU A 16 -20.56 3.38 31.65
C LEU A 16 -19.27 3.45 32.50
N GLN A 17 -18.19 2.83 32.02
CA GLN A 17 -16.83 3.14 32.46
C GLN A 17 -15.95 3.51 31.27
N THR A 18 -15.48 4.74 31.30
CA THR A 18 -14.31 5.27 30.57
C THR A 18 -13.05 4.46 30.92
N PRO A 19 -12.11 4.23 29.99
CA PRO A 19 -10.86 3.56 30.30
C PRO A 19 -9.97 4.50 31.12
N SER A 20 -9.62 4.06 32.32
CA SER A 20 -8.62 4.69 33.19
C SER A 20 -7.22 4.25 32.78
N ALA A 21 -6.30 5.20 32.88
CA ALA A 21 -4.88 5.14 32.54
C ALA A 21 -4.14 3.87 33.02
N GLU A 22 -3.37 3.27 32.11
CA GLU A 22 -2.34 2.30 32.42
C GLU A 22 -0.98 3.03 32.42
N ALA A 23 -0.26 2.88 33.53
CA ALA A 23 1.03 3.50 33.83
C ALA A 23 2.18 2.84 33.03
N PRO A 24 3.38 3.45 32.97
CA PRO A 24 4.42 3.09 32.03
C PRO A 24 5.16 1.81 32.45
N ASP A 25 5.36 0.90 31.49
CA ASP A 25 6.14 -0.33 31.65
C ASP A 25 7.65 0.00 31.72
N PRO A 26 8.45 -0.66 32.59
CA PRO A 26 9.84 -0.29 32.84
C PRO A 26 10.77 -0.89 31.79
N GLY A 27 11.77 -0.09 31.38
CA GLY A 27 12.81 -0.52 30.45
C GLY A 27 13.59 -1.74 30.95
N GLY A 28 13.48 -2.83 30.19
CA GLY A 28 14.48 -3.91 30.14
C GLY A 28 15.42 -3.69 28.95
N PRO A 29 16.69 -4.13 29.05
CA PRO A 29 17.69 -3.92 28.00
C PRO A 29 17.26 -4.64 26.72
N SER A 30 17.18 -3.91 25.61
CA SER A 30 17.01 -4.46 24.27
C SER A 30 18.23 -5.31 23.91
N GLY A 31 18.18 -6.59 24.26
CA GLY A 31 19.12 -7.60 23.79
C GLY A 31 18.86 -7.86 22.31
N VAL A 32 19.38 -6.98 21.45
CA VAL A 32 19.59 -7.30 20.04
C VAL A 32 20.55 -8.49 20.00
N PRO A 33 20.27 -9.58 19.27
CA PRO A 33 21.18 -10.71 19.16
C PRO A 33 22.56 -10.21 18.71
N ALA A 34 23.62 -10.56 19.44
CA ALA A 34 25.00 -10.11 19.18
C ALA A 34 25.47 -10.36 17.73
N ASP A 35 24.86 -11.34 17.06
CA ASP A 35 25.09 -11.68 15.65
C ASP A 35 24.70 -10.52 14.68
N LEU A 36 23.69 -9.72 15.03
CA LEU A 36 23.23 -8.60 14.20
C LEU A 36 24.19 -7.40 14.27
N GLU A 37 24.73 -7.07 15.46
CA GLU A 37 25.74 -6.00 15.60
C GLU A 37 27.05 -6.37 14.91
N GLN A 38 27.43 -7.65 14.94
CA GLN A 38 28.64 -8.14 14.30
C GLN A 38 28.52 -8.08 12.77
N LYS A 39 27.38 -8.52 12.21
CA LYS A 39 27.07 -8.38 10.76
C LYS A 39 26.99 -6.92 10.31
N LYS A 40 26.42 -6.02 11.14
CA LYS A 40 26.46 -4.58 10.89
C LYS A 40 27.89 -4.04 10.82
N ALA A 41 28.76 -4.45 11.75
CA ALA A 41 30.16 -4.03 11.77
C ALA A 41 30.94 -4.53 10.53
N ASP A 42 30.65 -5.74 10.06
CA ASP A 42 31.26 -6.32 8.87
C ASP A 42 30.83 -5.59 7.59
N LEU A 43 29.54 -5.25 7.47
CA LEU A 43 29.02 -4.42 6.37
C LEU A 43 29.63 -3.02 6.37
N ILE A 44 29.79 -2.41 7.55
CA ILE A 44 30.46 -1.12 7.70
C ILE A 44 31.93 -1.23 7.27
N ALA A 45 32.64 -2.31 7.62
CA ALA A 45 34.01 -2.53 7.21
C ALA A 45 34.15 -2.74 5.70
N LYS A 46 33.18 -3.44 5.07
CA LYS A 46 33.09 -3.61 3.63
C LYS A 46 32.82 -2.28 2.92
N GLY A 47 31.86 -1.50 3.41
CA GLY A 47 31.52 -0.18 2.87
C GLY A 47 32.62 0.87 3.04
N LEU A 48 33.42 0.80 4.12
CA LEU A 48 34.62 1.64 4.28
C LEU A 48 35.74 1.30 3.29
N LYS A 49 35.87 0.03 2.89
CA LYS A 49 36.84 -0.41 1.87
C LYS A 49 36.37 -0.05 0.45
N GLN A 50 35.09 -0.23 0.16
CA GLN A 50 34.52 -0.04 -1.19
C GLN A 50 34.04 1.39 -1.44
N LYS A 51 33.94 2.24 -0.40
CA LYS A 51 33.38 3.61 -0.44
C LYS A 51 31.90 3.71 -0.83
N PHE A 52 31.22 2.58 -0.99
CA PHE A 52 29.78 2.45 -1.17
C PHE A 52 29.36 1.06 -0.67
N ILE A 53 28.07 0.85 -0.47
CA ILE A 53 27.49 -0.45 -0.14
C ILE A 53 26.23 -0.64 -0.99
N THR A 54 25.98 -1.84 -1.49
CA THR A 54 24.76 -2.05 -2.31
C THR A 54 23.58 -2.49 -1.46
N GLU A 55 22.34 -2.22 -1.91
CA GLU A 55 21.13 -2.75 -1.26
C GLU A 55 21.13 -4.27 -1.21
N LYS A 56 21.71 -4.93 -2.23
CA LYS A 56 21.96 -6.38 -2.21
C LYS A 56 22.89 -6.80 -1.09
N ASP A 57 24.01 -6.09 -0.88
CA ASP A 57 24.94 -6.42 0.20
C ASP A 57 24.28 -6.30 1.59
N ILE A 58 23.39 -5.32 1.77
CA ILE A 58 22.64 -5.14 3.02
C ILE A 58 21.59 -6.25 3.20
N ALA A 59 20.87 -6.60 2.13
CA ALA A 59 19.86 -7.66 2.14
C ALA A 59 20.46 -9.07 2.33
N ASP A 60 21.66 -9.32 1.80
CA ASP A 60 22.35 -10.60 1.90
C ASP A 60 22.95 -10.83 3.31
N ALA A 61 23.36 -9.75 3.99
CA ALA A 61 24.03 -9.83 5.28
C ALA A 61 23.11 -9.59 6.48
N LEU A 62 21.96 -8.94 6.29
CA LEU A 62 20.96 -8.69 7.33
C LEU A 62 19.58 -9.11 6.84
N PRO A 63 18.75 -9.78 7.68
CA PRO A 63 17.38 -10.11 7.31
C PRO A 63 16.51 -8.85 7.38
N VAL A 64 16.65 -7.98 6.38
CA VAL A 64 15.99 -6.66 6.31
C VAL A 64 14.46 -6.80 6.39
N GLU A 65 13.91 -7.91 5.89
CA GLU A 65 12.48 -8.21 5.86
C GLU A 65 11.85 -8.45 7.24
N ASP A 66 12.64 -8.83 8.24
CA ASP A 66 12.18 -9.11 9.62
C ASP A 66 12.42 -7.93 10.59
N MET A 67 13.05 -6.85 10.11
CA MET A 67 13.40 -5.70 10.95
C MET A 67 12.23 -4.73 11.12
N ALA A 68 12.06 -4.20 12.33
CA ALA A 68 11.10 -3.13 12.54
C ALA A 68 11.54 -1.88 11.73
N PRO A 69 10.61 -1.08 11.17
CA PRO A 69 10.95 0.11 10.38
C PRO A 69 11.90 1.08 11.08
N ARG A 70 11.83 1.15 12.42
CA ARG A 70 12.73 1.94 13.25
C ARG A 70 14.18 1.43 13.24
N ASP A 71 14.38 0.12 13.31
CA ASP A 71 15.73 -0.48 13.34
C ASP A 71 16.41 -0.42 11.98
N LEU A 72 15.59 -0.44 10.92
CA LEU A 72 15.97 -0.21 9.53
C LEU A 72 16.41 1.25 9.31
N ASP A 73 15.64 2.21 9.84
CA ASP A 73 16.02 3.63 9.87
C ASP A 73 17.34 3.85 10.65
N GLU A 74 17.53 3.16 11.79
CA GLU A 74 18.76 3.23 12.59
C GLU A 74 19.96 2.62 11.85
N LEU A 75 19.76 1.49 11.16
CA LEU A 75 20.78 0.84 10.33
C LEU A 75 21.24 1.77 9.19
N TYR A 76 20.31 2.33 8.43
CA TYR A 76 20.63 3.27 7.35
C TYR A 76 21.27 4.55 7.90
N THR A 77 20.80 5.03 9.04
CA THR A 77 21.43 6.15 9.74
C THR A 77 22.88 5.83 10.14
N SER A 78 23.18 4.59 10.53
CA SER A 78 24.53 4.17 10.91
C SER A 78 25.51 4.09 9.72
N PHE A 79 25.04 3.67 8.55
CA PHE A 79 25.83 3.69 7.30
C PHE A 79 26.10 5.13 6.84
N LEU A 80 25.09 5.99 6.95
CA LEU A 80 25.22 7.42 6.65
C LEU A 80 26.12 8.15 7.65
N GLU A 81 26.11 7.77 8.93
CA GLU A 81 27.02 8.29 9.95
C GLU A 81 28.48 7.99 9.67
N LYS A 82 28.74 6.90 8.96
CA LYS A 82 30.08 6.47 8.58
C LYS A 82 30.43 6.81 7.13
N GLY A 83 29.53 7.50 6.41
CA GLY A 83 29.80 8.09 5.10
C GLY A 83 29.76 7.12 3.94
N ILE A 84 29.00 6.02 4.08
CA ILE A 84 28.91 4.97 3.08
C ILE A 84 27.59 5.17 2.31
N PRO A 85 27.63 5.64 1.05
CA PRO A 85 26.44 5.74 0.20
C PRO A 85 25.89 4.35 -0.13
N ILE A 86 24.57 4.22 -0.10
CA ILE A 86 23.85 2.99 -0.41
C ILE A 86 23.33 3.06 -1.85
N LEU A 87 23.73 2.11 -2.68
CA LEU A 87 23.45 2.07 -4.12
C LEU A 87 22.66 0.81 -4.50
N ASP A 88 21.85 0.85 -5.56
CA ASP A 88 21.00 -0.29 -5.91
C ASP A 88 21.80 -1.36 -6.69
N THR A 89 22.83 -0.95 -7.45
CA THR A 89 23.76 -1.83 -8.19
C THR A 89 25.15 -1.22 -8.39
N GLU A 90 26.20 -2.04 -8.59
CA GLU A 90 27.58 -1.58 -8.89
C GLU A 90 27.67 -0.68 -10.14
N ALA A 91 26.73 -0.81 -11.08
CA ALA A 91 26.63 0.04 -12.27
C ALA A 91 26.36 1.52 -11.92
N GLU A 92 25.76 1.81 -10.76
CA GLU A 92 25.50 3.19 -10.29
C GLU A 92 26.74 3.87 -9.70
N ALA A 93 27.76 3.11 -9.30
CA ALA A 93 29.00 3.66 -8.72
C ALA A 93 29.86 4.41 -9.76
N GLY A 94 29.70 4.10 -11.06
CA GLY A 94 30.41 4.75 -12.16
C GLY A 94 29.77 6.07 -12.61
N GLU A 95 28.46 6.24 -12.46
CA GLU A 95 27.73 7.42 -12.94
C GLU A 95 27.54 8.52 -11.87
N ASP A 96 27.57 8.15 -10.59
CA ASP A 96 27.24 9.09 -9.49
C ASP A 96 28.34 10.10 -9.11
N LEU A 97 29.57 9.95 -9.63
CA LEU A 97 30.67 10.91 -9.37
C LEU A 97 31.05 11.77 -10.59
N ALA A 98 30.68 11.37 -11.81
CA ALA A 98 30.99 12.12 -13.03
C ALA A 98 29.85 13.05 -13.48
N ALA A 99 28.58 12.75 -13.16
CA ALA A 99 27.44 13.53 -13.62
C ALA A 99 27.22 14.87 -12.89
N VAL A 100 28.12 15.25 -11.96
CA VAL A 100 28.08 16.54 -11.24
C VAL A 100 29.06 17.57 -11.82
N ALA A 101 29.79 17.21 -12.87
CA ALA A 101 30.67 18.13 -13.60
C ALA A 101 30.32 18.10 -15.09
N GLU A 102 29.76 19.21 -15.55
CA GLU A 102 29.61 19.59 -16.96
C GLU A 102 28.86 18.60 -17.86
N GLU A 103 27.54 18.75 -17.91
CA GLU A 103 26.86 18.73 -19.21
C GLU A 103 25.77 19.80 -19.22
N ASP A 104 25.77 20.57 -20.30
CA ASP A 104 25.06 21.82 -20.49
C ASP A 104 23.59 21.77 -20.07
N VAL A 105 23.24 22.61 -19.09
CA VAL A 105 21.87 23.10 -18.91
C VAL A 105 21.59 24.07 -20.05
N LEU A 106 21.50 23.61 -21.29
CA LEU A 106 21.05 24.37 -22.47
C LEU A 106 20.89 23.42 -23.67
N GLY A 107 19.73 22.78 -23.76
CA GLY A 107 19.39 21.87 -24.87
C GLY A 107 17.89 21.70 -25.10
N TRP A 108 17.07 22.64 -24.66
CA TRP A 108 15.65 22.69 -24.97
C TRP A 108 15.47 23.89 -25.90
N GLY A 109 15.39 23.61 -27.20
CA GLY A 109 15.45 24.61 -28.27
C GLY A 109 14.52 25.81 -28.07
N ASP A 110 15.03 26.98 -28.46
CA ASP A 110 14.28 28.21 -28.67
C ASP A 110 13.20 27.98 -29.73
N ALA A 111 11.93 28.01 -29.32
CA ALA A 111 10.79 28.55 -30.06
C ALA A 111 9.51 28.36 -29.23
N ASP A 112 8.89 29.50 -28.88
CA ASP A 112 7.47 29.72 -28.56
C ASP A 112 6.65 28.58 -27.92
N ALA A 113 6.62 28.54 -26.59
CA ALA A 113 5.42 28.21 -25.82
C ALA A 113 5.63 28.59 -24.34
N ILE A 114 4.96 29.65 -23.89
CA ILE A 114 4.84 30.05 -22.48
C ILE A 114 4.02 29.01 -21.64
N SER A 115 3.61 27.88 -22.25
CA SER A 115 2.54 27.03 -21.71
C SER A 115 2.97 25.72 -21.03
N ASP A 116 4.26 25.32 -21.06
CA ASP A 116 4.70 24.09 -20.40
C ASP A 116 5.02 24.38 -18.91
N PRO A 117 4.24 23.85 -17.95
CA PRO A 117 4.49 24.07 -16.53
C PRO A 117 5.86 23.56 -16.08
N VAL A 118 6.43 22.54 -16.76
CA VAL A 118 7.79 22.05 -16.51
C VAL A 118 8.82 23.13 -16.82
N ARG A 119 8.74 23.76 -18.01
CA ARG A 119 9.66 24.83 -18.40
C ARG A 119 9.55 26.04 -17.49
N MET A 120 8.34 26.40 -17.08
CA MET A 120 8.13 27.49 -16.12
C MET A 120 8.83 27.20 -14.79
N TYR A 121 8.67 25.99 -14.26
CA TYR A 121 9.33 25.55 -13.04
C TYR A 121 10.86 25.55 -13.17
N LEU A 122 11.41 24.96 -14.23
CA LEU A 122 12.85 24.90 -14.47
C LEU A 122 13.49 26.28 -14.58
N ARG A 123 12.80 27.24 -15.21
CA ARG A 123 13.25 28.62 -15.31
C ARG A 123 13.27 29.31 -13.94
N GLU A 124 12.26 29.06 -13.09
CA GLU A 124 12.18 29.69 -11.76
C GLU A 124 13.30 29.17 -10.84
N ILE A 125 13.52 27.85 -10.80
CA ILE A 125 14.61 27.28 -9.98
C ILE A 125 16.00 27.62 -10.53
N GLY A 126 16.11 27.90 -11.83
CA GLY A 126 17.36 28.31 -12.48
C GLY A 126 17.82 29.72 -12.12
N ARG A 127 16.92 30.58 -11.60
CA ARG A 127 17.25 31.94 -11.14
C ARG A 127 18.03 31.96 -9.83
N VAL A 128 17.89 30.91 -9.02
CA VAL A 128 18.55 30.81 -7.71
C VAL A 128 20.00 30.37 -7.93
N PRO A 129 21.00 31.13 -7.46
CA PRO A 129 22.40 30.75 -7.59
C PRO A 129 22.71 29.51 -6.74
N LEU A 130 23.67 28.72 -7.21
CA LEU A 130 24.20 27.58 -6.46
C LEU A 130 24.94 28.07 -5.20
N LEU A 131 24.98 27.24 -4.15
CA LEU A 131 25.71 27.55 -2.92
C LEU A 131 27.22 27.40 -3.14
N GLU A 132 27.99 28.28 -2.48
CA GLU A 132 29.45 28.13 -2.46
C GLU A 132 29.90 27.03 -1.48
N PRO A 133 31.09 26.43 -1.68
CA PRO A 133 31.68 25.50 -0.72
C PRO A 133 31.88 26.16 0.65
N GLY A 134 30.99 25.85 1.61
CA GLY A 134 31.02 26.40 2.97
C GLY A 134 29.71 27.03 3.41
N ASP A 135 28.93 27.56 2.47
CA ASP A 135 27.61 28.15 2.72
C ASP A 135 26.64 27.14 3.35
N GLU A 136 26.73 25.87 2.93
CA GLU A 136 25.91 24.76 3.47
C GLU A 136 26.03 24.68 5.01
N ILE A 137 27.25 24.82 5.52
CA ILE A 137 27.54 24.72 6.96
C ILE A 137 26.98 25.94 7.69
N GLU A 138 27.10 27.14 7.11
CA GLU A 138 26.56 28.36 7.71
C GLU A 138 25.04 28.35 7.77
N LEU A 139 24.40 27.94 6.68
CA LEU A 139 22.94 27.77 6.61
C LEU A 139 22.48 26.72 7.61
N ALA A 140 23.12 25.56 7.67
CA ALA A 140 22.78 24.50 8.62
C ALA A 140 22.93 24.95 10.10
N LYS A 141 23.98 25.73 10.41
CA LYS A 141 24.15 26.35 11.74
C LYS A 141 23.00 27.31 12.06
N ALA A 142 22.63 28.17 11.12
CA ALA A 142 21.55 29.13 11.29
C ALA A 142 20.19 28.44 11.49
N ILE A 143 19.90 27.40 10.72
CA ILE A 143 18.69 26.57 10.85
C ILE A 143 18.62 25.96 12.26
N ARG A 144 19.71 25.32 12.72
CA ARG A 144 19.78 24.70 14.05
C ARG A 144 19.58 25.73 15.18
N GLN A 145 20.19 26.90 15.07
CA GLN A 145 20.00 27.98 16.04
C GLN A 145 18.55 28.49 16.06
N GLY A 146 17.92 28.62 14.89
CA GLY A 146 16.50 28.99 14.77
C GLY A 146 15.58 27.95 15.41
N GLN A 147 15.81 26.65 15.17
CA GLN A 147 15.03 25.58 15.79
C GLN A 147 15.17 25.52 17.32
N ILE A 148 16.37 25.77 17.86
CA ILE A 148 16.58 25.85 19.31
C ILE A 148 15.85 27.06 19.89
N ALA A 149 15.92 28.22 19.22
CA ALA A 149 15.22 29.42 19.64
C ALA A 149 13.69 29.21 19.62
N LYS A 150 13.16 28.57 18.57
CA LYS A 150 11.74 28.21 18.45
C LYS A 150 11.27 27.34 19.61
N ARG A 151 12.00 26.27 19.94
CA ARG A 151 11.68 25.39 21.08
C ARG A 151 11.69 26.11 22.43
N ARG A 152 12.59 27.08 22.64
CA ARG A 152 12.64 27.88 23.88
C ARG A 152 11.46 28.85 23.99
N LEU A 153 11.03 29.44 22.86
CA LEU A 153 9.84 30.29 22.80
C LEU A 153 8.57 29.50 23.10
N GLU A 154 8.42 28.29 22.55
CA GLU A 154 7.27 27.40 22.78
C GLU A 154 7.13 26.97 24.25
N ARG A 155 8.26 26.84 24.97
CA ARG A 155 8.27 26.49 26.40
C ARG A 155 8.03 27.69 27.33
N GLY A 156 7.93 28.91 26.79
CA GLY A 156 7.74 30.11 27.61
C GLY A 156 8.95 30.48 28.49
N GLU A 157 10.16 30.05 28.13
CA GLU A 157 11.38 30.26 28.94
C GLU A 157 11.97 31.69 28.83
N LEU A 158 11.40 32.56 27.99
CA LEU A 158 12.03 33.81 27.55
C LEU A 158 11.09 35.02 27.62
N ASP A 159 11.52 36.06 28.36
CA ASP A 159 10.78 37.31 28.52
C ASP A 159 11.50 38.53 27.95
N GLY A 160 10.71 39.54 27.55
CA GLY A 160 11.17 40.86 27.09
C GLY A 160 12.18 40.78 25.94
N VAL A 161 13.33 41.42 26.13
CA VAL A 161 14.41 41.50 25.14
C VAL A 161 14.90 40.12 24.68
N ARG A 162 14.91 39.11 25.58
CA ARG A 162 15.35 37.75 25.23
C ARG A 162 14.39 37.06 24.25
N LYS A 163 13.10 37.40 24.33
CA LYS A 163 12.07 36.92 23.40
C LYS A 163 12.29 37.49 22.01
N GLU A 164 12.51 38.80 21.89
CA GLU A 164 12.78 39.47 20.60
C GLU A 164 14.03 38.90 19.91
N PHE A 165 15.12 38.67 20.66
CA PHE A 165 16.32 38.03 20.12
C PHE A 165 16.08 36.59 19.64
N ALA A 166 15.24 35.82 20.35
CA ALA A 166 14.88 34.48 19.92
C ALA A 166 14.00 34.50 18.66
N GLU A 167 13.03 35.41 18.57
CA GLU A 167 12.21 35.60 17.37
C GLU A 167 13.05 36.02 16.15
N ALA A 168 14.06 36.88 16.34
CA ALA A 168 15.02 37.23 15.28
C ALA A 168 15.84 36.00 14.82
N ARG A 169 16.25 35.12 15.75
CA ARG A 169 16.94 33.86 15.40
C ARG A 169 16.03 32.87 14.68
N VAL A 170 14.75 32.78 15.05
CA VAL A 170 13.76 31.96 14.33
C VAL A 170 13.63 32.44 12.90
N ARG A 171 13.40 33.74 12.68
CA ARG A 171 13.31 34.33 11.33
C ARG A 171 14.57 34.07 10.49
N ARG A 172 15.75 34.21 11.09
CA ARG A 172 17.02 33.90 10.42
C ARG A 172 17.15 32.41 10.07
N GLY A 173 16.72 31.52 10.96
CA GLY A 173 16.71 30.08 10.71
C GLY A 173 15.75 29.69 9.58
N GLU A 174 14.54 30.25 9.56
CA GLU A 174 13.56 30.03 8.49
C GLU A 174 14.07 30.55 7.13
N ALA A 175 14.70 31.72 7.09
CA ALA A 175 15.31 32.25 5.88
C ALA A 175 16.47 31.37 5.39
N ALA A 176 17.31 30.87 6.31
CA ALA A 176 18.39 29.95 5.97
C ALA A 176 17.86 28.60 5.45
N GLN A 177 16.76 28.11 6.03
CA GLN A 177 16.08 26.90 5.56
C GLN A 177 15.59 27.06 4.12
N ARG A 178 14.86 28.16 3.83
CA ARG A 178 14.39 28.46 2.46
C ARG A 178 15.54 28.54 1.47
N ARG A 179 16.60 29.27 1.80
CA ARG A 179 17.78 29.39 0.92
C ARG A 179 18.46 28.04 0.66
N LEU A 180 18.57 27.18 1.68
CA LEU A 180 19.15 25.84 1.51
C LEU A 180 18.26 24.94 0.62
N ILE A 181 16.94 25.05 0.73
CA ILE A 181 15.99 24.30 -0.13
C ILE A 181 16.09 24.80 -1.57
N GLU A 182 15.93 26.11 -1.78
CA GLU A 182 15.87 26.73 -3.11
C GLU A 182 17.13 26.45 -3.94
N ALA A 183 18.31 26.53 -3.34
CA ALA A 183 19.57 26.26 -4.03
C ALA A 183 19.75 24.77 -4.41
N ASN A 184 19.00 23.86 -3.79
CA ASN A 184 19.06 22.42 -4.03
C ASN A 184 17.88 21.87 -4.85
N LEU A 185 16.94 22.71 -5.32
CA LEU A 185 15.83 22.25 -6.16
C LEU A 185 16.31 21.60 -7.47
N ARG A 186 17.45 22.02 -8.01
CA ARG A 186 18.06 21.43 -9.22
C ARG A 186 18.52 19.99 -8.99
N LEU A 187 18.98 19.65 -7.78
CA LEU A 187 19.36 18.29 -7.40
C LEU A 187 18.14 17.35 -7.45
N VAL A 188 16.97 17.83 -7.02
CA VAL A 188 15.73 17.04 -7.07
C VAL A 188 15.39 16.69 -8.52
N VAL A 189 15.49 17.66 -9.43
CA VAL A 189 15.24 17.43 -10.86
C VAL A 189 16.21 16.41 -11.45
N SER A 190 17.50 16.47 -11.12
CA SER A 190 18.48 15.51 -11.64
C SER A 190 18.22 14.08 -11.14
N VAL A 191 17.77 13.91 -9.89
CA VAL A 191 17.37 12.60 -9.36
C VAL A 191 16.07 12.11 -10.00
N ALA A 192 15.04 12.97 -10.09
CA ALA A 192 13.72 12.63 -10.61
C ALA A 192 13.75 12.19 -12.09
N LYS A 193 14.66 12.74 -12.89
CA LYS A 193 14.84 12.34 -14.31
C LYS A 193 15.06 10.84 -14.50
N ARG A 194 15.70 10.15 -13.54
CA ARG A 194 15.96 8.69 -13.59
C ARG A 194 14.68 7.83 -13.43
N TYR A 195 13.59 8.43 -12.99
CA TYR A 195 12.31 7.76 -12.71
C TYR A 195 11.22 8.06 -13.75
N ILE A 196 11.55 8.81 -14.81
CA ILE A 196 10.63 9.08 -15.92
C ILE A 196 10.20 7.75 -16.57
N GLY A 197 8.91 7.66 -16.91
CA GLY A 197 8.35 6.46 -17.56
C GLY A 197 7.96 5.33 -16.60
N ARG A 198 8.03 5.53 -15.28
CA ARG A 198 7.58 4.55 -14.27
C ARG A 198 6.13 4.76 -13.79
N GLY A 199 5.27 5.32 -14.65
CA GLY A 199 3.84 5.50 -14.36
C GLY A 199 3.43 6.81 -13.66
N MET A 200 4.35 7.74 -13.44
CA MET A 200 4.07 9.07 -12.85
C MET A 200 4.66 10.18 -13.72
N GLN A 201 4.00 11.35 -13.77
CA GLN A 201 4.50 12.50 -14.53
C GLN A 201 5.74 13.11 -13.88
N LEU A 202 6.61 13.76 -14.68
CA LEU A 202 7.84 14.36 -14.18
C LEU A 202 7.60 15.43 -13.12
N LEU A 203 6.56 16.25 -13.25
CA LEU A 203 6.23 17.27 -12.24
C LEU A 203 5.90 16.63 -10.90
N ASP A 204 5.10 15.57 -10.90
CA ASP A 204 4.71 14.87 -9.69
C ASP A 204 5.92 14.22 -9.02
N LEU A 205 6.80 13.58 -9.81
CA LEU A 205 8.08 13.06 -9.32
C LEU A 205 8.95 14.16 -8.68
N ILE A 206 9.01 15.34 -9.30
CA ILE A 206 9.74 16.50 -8.76
C ILE A 206 9.10 16.97 -7.45
N GLN A 207 7.77 17.04 -7.35
CA GLN A 207 7.12 17.48 -6.11
C GLN A 207 7.36 16.51 -4.96
N GLU A 208 7.26 15.21 -5.21
CA GLU A 208 7.55 14.19 -4.19
C GLU A 208 9.03 14.21 -3.80
N GLY A 209 9.92 14.42 -4.77
CA GLY A 209 11.34 14.65 -4.49
C GLY A 209 11.60 15.92 -3.67
N ASN A 210 10.86 17.01 -3.91
CA ASN A 210 10.94 18.24 -3.11
C ASN A 210 10.51 17.98 -1.66
N ILE A 211 9.47 17.16 -1.44
CA ILE A 211 9.07 16.72 -0.09
C ILE A 211 10.20 15.92 0.59
N GLY A 212 10.88 15.05 -0.17
CA GLY A 212 12.09 14.36 0.30
C GLY A 212 13.21 15.33 0.68
N LEU A 213 13.49 16.33 -0.17
CA LEU A 213 14.49 17.37 0.10
C LEU A 213 14.16 18.18 1.36
N LEU A 214 12.90 18.56 1.58
CA LEU A 214 12.46 19.25 2.80
C LEU A 214 12.81 18.45 4.05
N ARG A 215 12.51 17.14 4.05
CA ARG A 215 12.86 16.24 5.16
C ARG A 215 14.37 16.12 5.35
N ALA A 216 15.14 16.11 4.27
CA ALA A 216 16.59 16.10 4.33
C ALA A 216 17.14 17.37 5.01
N VAL A 217 16.62 18.54 4.63
CA VAL A 217 17.03 19.82 5.22
C VAL A 217 16.73 19.88 6.72
N GLU A 218 15.59 19.35 7.16
CA GLU A 218 15.21 19.33 8.57
C GLU A 218 16.13 18.46 9.44
N LYS A 219 16.59 17.33 8.89
CA LYS A 219 17.36 16.30 9.62
C LYS A 219 18.87 16.38 9.39
N TYR A 220 19.34 17.24 8.50
CA TYR A 220 20.75 17.33 8.15
C TYR A 220 21.61 17.78 9.34
N ASP A 221 22.68 17.03 9.64
CA ASP A 221 23.68 17.41 10.64
C ASP A 221 25.05 17.67 9.99
N TYR A 222 25.40 18.95 9.88
CA TYR A 222 26.68 19.42 9.34
C TYR A 222 27.89 18.94 10.16
N ARG A 223 27.71 18.46 11.40
CA ARG A 223 28.82 17.96 12.24
C ARG A 223 29.38 16.63 11.75
N LYS A 224 28.60 15.87 10.98
CA LYS A 224 29.02 14.58 10.42
C LYS A 224 30.05 14.72 9.30
N GLY A 225 30.25 15.93 8.76
CA GLY A 225 31.31 16.22 7.78
C GLY A 225 31.02 15.80 6.34
N TYR A 226 29.82 15.29 6.05
CA TYR A 226 29.39 14.93 4.70
C TYR A 226 28.68 16.09 4.00
N LYS A 227 28.83 16.17 2.67
CA LYS A 227 28.14 17.15 1.83
C LYS A 227 26.63 16.98 1.94
N PHE A 228 25.89 18.09 1.89
CA PHE A 228 24.43 18.05 1.97
C PHE A 228 23.82 17.24 0.81
N SER A 229 24.36 17.37 -0.40
CA SER A 229 23.88 16.67 -1.59
C SER A 229 23.86 15.15 -1.42
N THR A 230 24.91 14.54 -0.86
CA THR A 230 24.98 13.09 -0.60
C THR A 230 23.85 12.63 0.33
N TYR A 231 23.57 13.39 1.38
CA TYR A 231 22.50 13.08 2.32
C TYR A 231 21.10 13.31 1.71
N ALA A 232 20.94 14.42 0.97
CA ALA A 232 19.67 14.80 0.36
C ALA A 232 19.24 13.80 -0.71
N THR A 233 20.17 13.30 -1.54
CA THR A 233 19.88 12.31 -2.58
C THR A 233 19.15 11.08 -2.02
N TRP A 234 19.51 10.60 -0.83
CA TRP A 234 18.83 9.46 -0.21
C TRP A 234 17.36 9.74 0.10
N TRP A 235 17.08 10.87 0.76
CA TRP A 235 15.70 11.28 1.09
C TRP A 235 14.86 11.58 -0.15
N ILE A 236 15.47 12.20 -1.17
CA ILE A 236 14.82 12.49 -2.45
C ILE A 236 14.45 11.16 -3.14
N ARG A 237 15.41 10.23 -3.25
CA ARG A 237 15.20 8.90 -3.85
C ARG A 237 14.09 8.14 -3.13
N GLN A 238 14.15 8.09 -1.81
CA GLN A 238 13.17 7.38 -0.98
C GLN A 238 11.76 7.96 -1.14
N ALA A 239 11.63 9.28 -1.16
CA ALA A 239 10.34 9.94 -1.35
C ALA A 239 9.76 9.63 -2.74
N ILE A 240 10.57 9.73 -3.80
CA ILE A 240 10.16 9.44 -5.18
C ILE A 240 9.76 7.96 -5.33
N SER A 241 10.60 7.03 -4.90
CA SER A 241 10.32 5.58 -4.99
C SER A 241 9.04 5.20 -4.25
N ARG A 242 8.83 5.77 -3.06
CA ARG A 242 7.60 5.56 -2.29
C ARG A 242 6.37 6.12 -2.99
N ALA A 243 6.45 7.32 -3.53
CA ALA A 243 5.34 7.94 -4.24
C ALA A 243 4.96 7.17 -5.51
N ILE A 244 5.95 6.64 -6.23
CA ILE A 244 5.70 5.73 -7.36
C ILE A 244 4.94 4.50 -6.86
N ALA A 245 5.39 3.84 -5.79
CA ALA A 245 4.70 2.66 -5.27
C ALA A 245 3.25 2.99 -4.81
N ASP A 246 3.04 4.17 -4.24
CA ASP A 246 1.77 4.59 -3.66
C ASP A 246 0.75 5.09 -4.70
N HIS A 247 1.20 5.72 -5.80
CA HIS A 247 0.35 6.49 -6.72
C HIS A 247 0.50 6.18 -8.22
N SER A 248 1.51 5.40 -8.65
CA SER A 248 1.72 5.12 -10.08
C SER A 248 0.65 4.25 -10.75
N ARG A 249 -0.22 3.61 -9.95
CA ARG A 249 -1.22 2.65 -10.45
C ARG A 249 -2.63 3.11 -10.14
N THR A 250 -3.54 2.91 -11.09
CA THR A 250 -4.98 3.16 -10.94
C THR A 250 -5.58 2.41 -9.75
N ILE A 251 -5.17 1.15 -9.58
CA ILE A 251 -5.50 0.33 -8.41
C ILE A 251 -4.27 0.31 -7.52
N ARG A 252 -4.38 0.94 -6.35
CA ARG A 252 -3.31 1.03 -5.37
C ARG A 252 -2.89 -0.36 -4.88
N ILE A 253 -1.58 -0.61 -4.91
CA ILE A 253 -0.95 -1.84 -4.40
C ILE A 253 -0.09 -1.47 -3.19
N PRO A 254 -0.10 -2.26 -2.09
CA PRO A 254 0.79 -2.03 -0.95
C PRO A 254 2.28 -2.06 -1.35
N VAL A 255 3.11 -1.23 -0.70
CA VAL A 255 4.55 -1.07 -1.06
C VAL A 255 5.33 -2.39 -1.09
N HIS A 256 5.17 -3.26 -0.09
CA HIS A 256 5.84 -4.57 -0.04
C HIS A 256 5.48 -5.48 -1.23
N MET A 257 4.28 -5.33 -1.79
CA MET A 257 3.87 -6.06 -3.00
C MET A 257 4.53 -5.46 -4.24
N VAL A 258 4.71 -4.15 -4.32
CA VAL A 258 5.45 -3.48 -5.40
C VAL A 258 6.93 -3.89 -5.39
N GLU A 259 7.56 -3.94 -4.20
CA GLU A 259 8.92 -4.46 -4.01
C GLU A 259 9.02 -5.91 -4.48
N SER A 260 8.07 -6.75 -4.07
CA SER A 260 7.98 -8.15 -4.52
C SER A 260 7.86 -8.27 -6.06
N ILE A 261 7.06 -7.40 -6.69
CA ILE A 261 6.91 -7.36 -8.15
C ILE A 261 8.24 -6.99 -8.82
N ASN A 262 8.89 -5.92 -8.35
CA ASN A 262 10.17 -5.47 -8.89
C ASN A 262 11.25 -6.54 -8.74
N ARG A 263 11.25 -7.25 -7.60
CA ARG A 263 12.16 -8.37 -7.37
C ARG A 263 11.92 -9.52 -8.34
N VAL A 264 10.65 -9.93 -8.54
CA VAL A 264 10.28 -10.96 -9.53
C VAL A 264 10.72 -10.54 -10.95
N VAL A 265 10.49 -9.29 -11.34
CA VAL A 265 10.91 -8.77 -12.66
C VAL A 265 12.44 -8.79 -12.81
N ARG A 266 13.18 -8.39 -11.76
CA ARG A 266 14.65 -8.40 -11.76
C ARG A 266 15.21 -9.82 -11.88
N VAL A 267 14.70 -10.74 -11.07
CA VAL A 267 15.08 -12.16 -11.09
C VAL A 267 14.74 -12.80 -12.43
N SER A 268 13.53 -12.55 -12.95
CA SER A 268 13.11 -13.05 -14.25
C SER A 268 14.02 -12.58 -15.38
N ARG A 269 14.44 -11.30 -15.38
CA ARG A 269 15.37 -10.76 -16.39
C ARG A 269 16.77 -11.37 -16.26
N ALA A 270 17.27 -11.54 -15.04
CA ALA A 270 18.55 -12.19 -14.79
C ALA A 270 18.56 -13.65 -15.29
N LEU A 271 17.54 -14.43 -14.91
CA LEU A 271 17.39 -15.82 -15.35
C LEU A 271 17.20 -15.92 -16.87
N GLN A 272 16.45 -15.00 -17.48
CA GLN A 272 16.28 -14.97 -18.94
C GLN A 272 17.61 -14.75 -19.67
N GLN A 273 18.49 -13.92 -19.12
CA GLN A 273 19.83 -13.68 -19.67
C GLN A 273 20.74 -14.91 -19.52
N GLU A 274 20.68 -15.62 -18.40
CA GLU A 274 21.47 -16.81 -18.14
C GLU A 274 20.99 -18.03 -18.94
N LEU A 275 19.68 -18.25 -19.01
CA LEU A 275 19.07 -19.43 -19.65
C LEU A 275 18.88 -19.26 -21.17
N GLY A 276 18.89 -18.02 -21.68
CA GLY A 276 18.60 -17.73 -23.09
C GLY A 276 17.14 -18.05 -23.52
N ARG A 277 16.25 -18.31 -22.55
CA ARG A 277 14.81 -18.56 -22.73
C ARG A 277 14.01 -17.91 -21.62
N GLU A 278 12.69 -17.84 -21.79
CA GLU A 278 11.82 -17.39 -20.68
C GLU A 278 11.90 -18.38 -19.50
N PRO A 279 12.15 -17.87 -18.28
CA PRO A 279 12.23 -18.71 -17.08
C PRO A 279 10.83 -19.19 -16.66
N THR A 280 10.78 -20.40 -16.10
CA THR A 280 9.56 -20.96 -15.55
C THR A 280 9.24 -20.33 -14.18
N LEU A 281 7.96 -20.41 -13.77
CA LEU A 281 7.55 -19.90 -12.45
C LEU A 281 8.22 -20.62 -11.28
N GLU A 282 8.63 -21.88 -11.49
CA GLU A 282 9.36 -22.68 -10.48
C GLU A 282 10.81 -22.23 -10.38
N GLU A 283 11.49 -21.97 -11.50
CA GLU A 283 12.84 -21.40 -11.54
C GLU A 283 12.89 -20.02 -10.89
N ILE A 284 11.91 -19.15 -11.19
CA ILE A 284 11.79 -17.86 -10.52
C ILE A 284 11.54 -18.05 -9.02
N ALA A 285 10.69 -19.00 -8.62
CA ALA A 285 10.38 -19.22 -7.21
C ALA A 285 11.59 -19.72 -6.40
N LEU A 286 12.48 -20.50 -7.01
CA LEU A 286 13.73 -20.97 -6.40
C LEU A 286 14.68 -19.83 -6.08
N GLU A 287 14.73 -18.82 -6.95
CA GLU A 287 15.59 -17.64 -6.79
C GLU A 287 14.95 -16.55 -5.90
N MET A 288 13.65 -16.64 -5.61
CA MET A 288 12.88 -15.59 -4.91
C MET A 288 12.92 -15.65 -3.37
N ASP A 289 13.88 -16.32 -2.74
CA ASP A 289 13.94 -16.59 -1.27
C ASP A 289 12.60 -17.06 -0.66
N LEU A 290 11.77 -17.75 -1.44
CA LEU A 290 10.48 -18.27 -0.98
C LEU A 290 10.60 -19.65 -0.34
N LEU A 291 11.78 -20.25 -0.42
CA LEU A 291 12.14 -21.58 0.06
C LEU A 291 13.37 -21.42 0.97
N THR A 292 13.54 -22.33 1.93
CA THR A 292 14.76 -22.29 2.76
C THR A 292 15.99 -22.63 1.91
N PRO A 293 17.19 -22.14 2.28
CA PRO A 293 18.42 -22.45 1.52
C PRO A 293 18.67 -23.95 1.37
N ASP A 294 18.31 -24.74 2.39
CA ASP A 294 18.43 -26.20 2.35
C ASP A 294 17.43 -26.84 1.39
N GLU A 295 16.17 -26.38 1.39
CA GLU A 295 15.14 -26.84 0.44
C GLU A 295 15.53 -26.52 -1.01
N ARG A 296 16.06 -25.32 -1.25
CA ARG A 296 16.57 -24.91 -2.56
C ARG A 296 17.67 -25.85 -3.04
N ARG A 297 18.69 -26.11 -2.22
CA ARG A 297 19.80 -27.03 -2.56
C ARG A 297 19.30 -28.44 -2.86
N MET A 298 18.38 -28.97 -2.04
CA MET A 298 17.80 -30.30 -2.27
C MET A 298 17.04 -30.37 -3.61
N ILE A 299 16.33 -29.31 -3.98
CA ILE A 299 15.61 -29.24 -5.26
C ILE A 299 16.60 -29.15 -6.43
N GLU A 300 17.61 -28.29 -6.35
CA GLU A 300 18.64 -28.14 -7.38
C GLU A 300 19.43 -29.45 -7.59
N GLU A 301 19.82 -30.13 -6.50
CA GLU A 301 20.49 -31.43 -6.57
C GLU A 301 19.62 -32.52 -7.20
N ALA A 302 18.34 -32.61 -6.80
CA ALA A 302 17.41 -33.59 -7.35
C ALA A 302 17.15 -33.32 -8.85
N GLN A 303 17.01 -32.05 -9.24
CA GLN A 303 16.88 -31.65 -10.65
C GLN A 303 18.15 -31.99 -11.45
N ALA A 304 19.34 -31.77 -10.90
CA ALA A 304 20.60 -32.13 -11.54
C ALA A 304 20.78 -33.66 -11.70
N ARG A 305 20.32 -34.45 -10.73
CA ARG A 305 20.33 -35.91 -10.78
C ARG A 305 19.20 -36.51 -11.63
N GLY A 306 18.21 -35.72 -12.03
CA GLY A 306 17.01 -36.19 -12.74
C GLY A 306 16.12 -37.10 -11.89
N GLU A 307 16.20 -36.98 -10.57
CA GLU A 307 15.42 -37.78 -9.62
C GLU A 307 14.08 -37.09 -9.29
N PRO A 308 13.01 -37.86 -9.03
CA PRO A 308 11.74 -37.29 -8.59
C PRO A 308 11.90 -36.64 -7.21
N LEU A 309 11.37 -35.43 -7.07
CA LEU A 309 11.36 -34.71 -5.80
C LEU A 309 10.53 -35.45 -4.75
N GLU A 310 10.94 -35.32 -3.48
CA GLU A 310 10.11 -35.78 -2.36
C GLU A 310 8.73 -35.10 -2.41
N PRO A 311 7.62 -35.82 -2.19
CA PRO A 311 6.27 -35.25 -2.29
C PRO A 311 6.03 -33.99 -1.43
N SER A 312 6.75 -33.87 -0.30
CA SER A 312 6.69 -32.69 0.58
C SER A 312 7.35 -31.46 -0.06
N LEU A 313 8.54 -31.63 -0.65
CA LEU A 313 9.29 -30.60 -1.37
C LEU A 313 8.58 -30.17 -2.65
N GLU A 314 8.04 -31.12 -3.43
CA GLU A 314 7.26 -30.81 -4.63
C GLU A 314 6.05 -29.93 -4.29
N ARG A 315 5.33 -30.26 -3.20
CA ARG A 315 4.20 -29.44 -2.74
C ARG A 315 4.62 -28.03 -2.33
N ARG A 316 5.81 -27.88 -1.70
CA ARG A 316 6.36 -26.58 -1.31
C ARG A 316 6.76 -25.75 -2.53
N LEU A 317 7.46 -26.34 -3.50
CA LEU A 317 7.83 -25.68 -4.75
C LEU A 317 6.60 -25.19 -5.52
N ARG A 318 5.58 -26.05 -5.66
CA ARG A 318 4.29 -25.66 -6.28
C ARG A 318 3.62 -24.49 -5.56
N LYS A 319 3.67 -24.45 -4.23
CA LYS A 319 3.12 -23.34 -3.43
C LYS A 319 3.92 -22.04 -3.65
N ALA A 320 5.25 -22.13 -3.72
CA ALA A 320 6.11 -20.99 -4.02
C ALA A 320 5.84 -20.44 -5.44
N ALA A 321 5.77 -21.32 -6.45
CA ALA A 321 5.40 -20.95 -7.82
C ALA A 321 3.99 -20.33 -7.91
N ALA A 322 3.02 -20.83 -7.13
CA ALA A 322 1.69 -20.23 -7.04
C ALA A 322 1.72 -18.82 -6.41
N LYS A 323 2.63 -18.56 -5.46
CA LYS A 323 2.84 -17.22 -4.88
C LYS A 323 3.42 -16.28 -5.94
N VAL A 324 4.42 -16.70 -6.72
CA VAL A 324 4.96 -15.92 -7.85
C VAL A 324 3.87 -15.62 -8.88
N ARG A 325 3.06 -16.61 -9.26
CA ARG A 325 1.91 -16.42 -10.16
C ARG A 325 0.94 -15.36 -9.65
N ARG A 326 0.64 -15.38 -8.35
CA ARG A 326 -0.24 -14.39 -7.72
C ARG A 326 0.38 -12.99 -7.77
N ILE A 327 1.69 -12.86 -7.52
CA ILE A 327 2.41 -11.58 -7.64
C ILE A 327 2.31 -11.05 -9.07
N LEU A 328 2.56 -11.89 -10.08
CA LEU A 328 2.44 -11.51 -11.49
C LEU A 328 1.02 -11.11 -11.88
N ARG A 329 -0.01 -11.78 -11.34
CA ARG A 329 -1.41 -11.41 -11.56
C ARG A 329 -1.73 -10.04 -10.97
N VAL A 330 -1.22 -9.73 -9.78
CA VAL A 330 -1.39 -8.42 -9.13
C VAL A 330 -0.63 -7.32 -9.88
N ALA A 331 0.46 -7.66 -10.56
CA ALA A 331 1.26 -6.72 -11.36
C ALA A 331 0.56 -6.27 -12.66
N GLN A 332 -0.51 -6.94 -13.10
CA GLN A 332 -1.24 -6.58 -14.33
C GLN A 332 -1.89 -5.20 -14.20
N GLU A 333 -1.76 -4.39 -15.25
CA GLU A 333 -2.39 -3.07 -15.33
C GLU A 333 -3.76 -3.17 -16.01
N PRO A 334 -4.77 -2.43 -15.52
CA PRO A 334 -6.08 -2.40 -16.16
C PRO A 334 -5.95 -1.78 -17.56
N MET A 335 -6.69 -2.33 -18.52
CA MET A 335 -6.77 -1.79 -19.88
C MET A 335 -7.87 -0.73 -19.97
N SER A 336 -7.71 0.22 -20.90
CA SER A 336 -8.75 1.21 -21.19
C SER A 336 -9.92 0.57 -21.92
N LEU A 337 -11.15 0.92 -21.56
CA LEU A 337 -12.34 0.49 -22.31
C LEU A 337 -12.41 1.10 -23.71
N GLU A 338 -11.79 2.26 -23.89
CA GLU A 338 -11.67 2.96 -25.18
C GLU A 338 -10.58 2.36 -26.08
N THR A 339 -9.92 1.28 -25.66
CA THR A 339 -8.94 0.59 -26.51
C THR A 339 -9.69 0.05 -27.73
N PRO A 340 -9.32 0.45 -28.96
CA PRO A 340 -10.00 -0.04 -30.16
C PRO A 340 -9.75 -1.54 -30.30
N VAL A 341 -10.78 -2.27 -30.70
CA VAL A 341 -10.74 -3.71 -30.91
C VAL A 341 -10.98 -4.02 -32.38
N GLY A 342 -9.99 -4.62 -33.03
CA GLY A 342 -10.04 -4.98 -34.45
C GLY A 342 -9.31 -3.98 -35.36
N MET A 343 -9.54 -4.10 -36.67
CA MET A 343 -8.92 -3.25 -37.69
C MET A 343 -9.80 -2.05 -38.09
N GLU A 344 -11.06 -2.06 -37.66
CA GLU A 344 -12.01 -0.98 -37.89
C GLU A 344 -12.09 -0.12 -36.62
N ASP A 345 -11.78 1.17 -36.71
CA ASP A 345 -11.75 2.14 -35.59
C ASP A 345 -13.16 2.46 -35.01
N THR A 346 -14.15 1.60 -35.23
CA THR A 346 -15.55 1.83 -34.81
C THR A 346 -15.91 1.13 -33.51
N SER A 347 -15.18 0.08 -33.12
CA SER A 347 -15.52 -0.77 -31.98
C SER A 347 -14.48 -0.64 -30.86
N SER A 348 -14.94 -0.34 -29.66
CA SER A 348 -14.11 -0.23 -28.46
C SER A 348 -14.22 -1.50 -27.61
N LEU A 349 -13.25 -1.74 -26.73
CA LEU A 349 -13.29 -2.87 -25.80
C LEU A 349 -14.53 -2.82 -24.88
N GLY A 350 -14.96 -1.61 -24.52
CA GLY A 350 -16.13 -1.38 -23.68
C GLY A 350 -17.43 -1.91 -24.29
N ASP A 351 -17.56 -1.91 -25.62
CA ASP A 351 -18.77 -2.37 -26.32
C ASP A 351 -19.02 -3.88 -26.17
N PHE A 352 -18.01 -4.65 -25.77
CA PHE A 352 -18.09 -6.11 -25.59
C PHE A 352 -18.30 -6.54 -24.13
N ILE A 353 -18.38 -5.61 -23.18
CA ILE A 353 -18.58 -5.94 -21.77
C ILE A 353 -20.07 -5.98 -21.47
N GLU A 354 -20.58 -7.18 -21.19
CA GLU A 354 -21.98 -7.39 -20.78
C GLU A 354 -22.23 -6.84 -19.38
N ASP A 355 -23.43 -6.27 -19.17
CA ASP A 355 -23.90 -5.84 -17.85
C ASP A 355 -24.74 -6.95 -17.20
N ASP A 356 -24.08 -7.77 -16.37
CA ASP A 356 -24.70 -8.88 -15.64
C ASP A 356 -25.71 -8.43 -14.56
N THR A 357 -25.81 -7.13 -14.27
CA THR A 357 -26.74 -6.63 -13.25
C THR A 357 -28.13 -6.34 -13.80
N VAL A 358 -28.24 -6.17 -15.11
CA VAL A 358 -29.50 -5.86 -15.79
C VAL A 358 -30.24 -7.16 -16.09
N MET A 359 -31.43 -7.30 -15.50
CA MET A 359 -32.32 -8.41 -15.81
C MET A 359 -32.77 -8.31 -17.27
N GLY A 360 -32.52 -9.37 -18.03
CA GLY A 360 -32.95 -9.43 -19.43
C GLY A 360 -34.47 -9.33 -19.59
N PRO A 361 -35.01 -8.84 -20.72
CA PRO A 361 -36.45 -8.65 -20.91
C PRO A 361 -37.28 -9.93 -20.66
N SER A 362 -36.75 -11.09 -21.03
CA SER A 362 -37.37 -12.40 -20.80
C SER A 362 -37.46 -12.74 -19.30
N GLU A 363 -36.40 -12.47 -18.55
CA GLU A 363 -36.34 -12.74 -17.12
C GLU A 363 -37.24 -11.76 -16.35
N ALA A 364 -37.26 -10.48 -16.76
CA ALA A 364 -38.15 -9.47 -16.22
C ALA A 364 -39.63 -9.83 -16.45
N ALA A 365 -39.98 -10.27 -17.68
CA ALA A 365 -41.31 -10.75 -18.00
C ALA A 365 -41.67 -12.01 -17.19
N SER A 366 -40.74 -12.96 -17.06
CA SER A 366 -40.94 -14.18 -16.28
C SER A 366 -41.19 -13.87 -14.80
N ARG A 367 -40.44 -12.92 -14.22
CA ARG A 367 -40.63 -12.46 -12.84
C ARG A 367 -41.96 -11.74 -12.64
N GLN A 368 -42.39 -10.93 -13.62
CA GLN A 368 -43.68 -10.26 -13.59
C GLN A 368 -44.83 -11.27 -13.69
N LEU A 369 -44.75 -12.22 -14.62
CA LEU A 369 -45.73 -13.31 -14.75
C LEU A 369 -45.80 -14.18 -13.48
N LEU A 370 -44.65 -14.48 -12.88
CA LEU A 370 -44.60 -15.19 -11.59
C LEU A 370 -45.34 -14.40 -10.51
N LYS A 371 -45.14 -13.08 -10.43
CA LYS A 371 -45.81 -12.22 -9.44
C LYS A 371 -47.34 -12.23 -9.64
N GLU A 372 -47.81 -12.13 -10.88
CA GLU A 372 -49.23 -12.20 -11.22
C GLU A 372 -49.84 -13.57 -10.87
N GLN A 373 -49.19 -14.67 -11.27
CA GLN A 373 -49.66 -16.01 -10.93
C GLN A 373 -49.63 -16.30 -9.42
N MET A 374 -48.62 -15.79 -8.70
CA MET A 374 -48.59 -15.85 -7.25
C MET A 374 -49.78 -15.11 -6.64
N GLN A 375 -50.13 -13.93 -7.16
CA GLN A 375 -51.28 -13.15 -6.70
C GLN A 375 -52.60 -13.91 -6.93
N ASP A 376 -52.82 -14.47 -8.12
CA ASP A 376 -54.01 -15.27 -8.44
C ASP A 376 -54.17 -16.47 -7.48
N ILE A 377 -53.06 -17.15 -7.19
CA ILE A 377 -53.05 -18.30 -6.28
C ILE A 377 -53.32 -17.88 -4.85
N LEU A 378 -52.77 -16.74 -4.41
CA LEU A 378 -53.05 -16.14 -3.11
C LEU A 378 -54.51 -15.68 -2.97
N ASP A 379 -55.15 -15.27 -4.06
CA ASP A 379 -56.55 -14.87 -4.08
C ASP A 379 -57.52 -16.05 -3.89
N SER A 380 -57.10 -17.26 -4.25
CA SER A 380 -57.83 -18.50 -3.96
C SER A 380 -57.79 -18.95 -2.48
N LEU A 381 -57.01 -18.27 -1.62
CA LEU A 381 -56.99 -18.48 -0.18
C LEU A 381 -57.95 -17.51 0.52
N SER A 382 -58.34 -17.85 1.76
CA SER A 382 -59.12 -16.91 2.57
C SER A 382 -58.33 -15.63 2.85
N THR A 383 -59.00 -14.50 3.01
CA THR A 383 -58.38 -13.19 3.28
C THR A 383 -57.40 -13.24 4.45
N ARG A 384 -57.73 -14.03 5.47
CA ARG A 384 -56.90 -14.22 6.67
C ARG A 384 -55.65 -15.06 6.41
N GLU A 385 -55.76 -16.14 5.63
CA GLU A 385 -54.62 -16.98 5.20
C GLU A 385 -53.67 -16.20 4.27
N ARG A 386 -54.22 -15.46 3.31
CA ARG A 386 -53.47 -14.61 2.37
C ARG A 386 -52.64 -13.56 3.11
N ARG A 387 -53.27 -12.80 3.99
CA ARG A 387 -52.62 -11.69 4.72
C ARG A 387 -51.51 -12.19 5.66
N VAL A 388 -51.67 -13.38 6.24
CA VAL A 388 -50.61 -14.04 7.03
C VAL A 388 -49.41 -14.38 6.15
N LEU A 389 -49.62 -14.95 4.96
CA LEU A 389 -48.52 -15.28 4.03
C LEU A 389 -47.83 -14.04 3.47
N GLN A 390 -48.59 -13.01 3.07
CA GLN A 390 -48.04 -11.74 2.58
C GLN A 390 -47.10 -11.09 3.59
N LEU A 391 -47.52 -11.00 4.85
CA LEU A 391 -46.71 -10.41 5.93
C LEU A 391 -45.55 -11.32 6.36
N ARG A 392 -45.72 -12.65 6.33
CA ARG A 392 -44.67 -13.60 6.72
C ARG A 392 -43.50 -13.60 5.74
N PHE A 393 -43.81 -13.65 4.45
CA PHE A 393 -42.81 -13.75 3.36
C PHE A 393 -42.46 -12.39 2.75
N GLY A 394 -43.06 -11.29 3.20
CA GLY A 394 -42.75 -9.95 2.71
C GLY A 394 -43.14 -9.73 1.25
N LEU A 395 -44.28 -10.29 0.81
CA LEU A 395 -44.68 -10.26 -0.59
C LEU A 395 -45.18 -8.87 -1.05
N GLU A 396 -45.54 -7.97 -0.12
CA GLU A 396 -45.95 -6.59 -0.41
C GLU A 396 -44.82 -5.58 -0.21
N ASP A 397 -44.12 -5.69 0.92
CA ASP A 397 -43.15 -4.72 1.44
C ASP A 397 -41.69 -5.22 1.35
N GLY A 398 -41.44 -6.42 0.82
CA GLY A 398 -40.12 -7.03 0.71
C GLY A 398 -39.51 -7.48 2.05
N GLN A 399 -40.19 -7.24 3.17
CA GLN A 399 -39.71 -7.52 4.51
C GLN A 399 -40.42 -8.74 5.10
N SER A 400 -39.68 -9.83 5.30
CA SER A 400 -40.20 -11.00 6.00
C SER A 400 -40.34 -10.73 7.50
N ARG A 401 -41.51 -11.01 8.08
CA ARG A 401 -41.79 -10.78 9.52
C ARG A 401 -41.78 -12.06 10.31
N THR A 402 -41.49 -12.01 11.60
CA THR A 402 -41.54 -13.20 12.46
C THR A 402 -42.99 -13.63 12.76
N LEU A 403 -43.20 -14.90 13.13
CA LEU A 403 -44.54 -15.40 13.48
C LEU A 403 -45.18 -14.64 14.66
N GLU A 404 -44.34 -14.08 15.53
CA GLU A 404 -44.74 -13.32 16.71
C GLU A 404 -45.19 -11.90 16.34
N GLU A 405 -44.45 -11.21 15.48
CA GLU A 405 -44.84 -9.92 14.90
C GLU A 405 -46.14 -10.00 14.08
N VAL A 406 -46.27 -11.07 13.28
CA VAL A 406 -47.52 -11.34 12.55
C VAL A 406 -48.65 -11.61 13.54
N GLY A 407 -48.39 -12.38 14.61
CA GLY A 407 -49.36 -12.65 15.67
C GLY A 407 -49.87 -11.39 16.36
N GLN A 408 -48.99 -10.45 16.69
CA GLN A 408 -49.34 -9.15 17.27
C GLN A 408 -50.27 -8.36 16.34
N LYS A 409 -49.97 -8.31 15.03
CA LYS A 409 -50.82 -7.60 14.05
C LYS A 409 -52.24 -8.18 13.90
N PHE A 410 -52.40 -9.49 14.07
CA PHE A 410 -53.71 -10.15 13.95
C PHE A 410 -54.42 -10.36 15.30
N GLY A 411 -53.80 -9.96 16.42
CA GLY A 411 -54.32 -10.19 17.77
C GLY A 411 -54.40 -11.67 18.14
N VAL A 412 -53.45 -12.50 17.69
CA VAL A 412 -53.46 -13.96 17.90
C VAL A 412 -52.09 -14.47 18.34
N THR A 413 -52.08 -15.61 19.03
CA THR A 413 -50.82 -16.23 19.49
C THR A 413 -49.96 -16.70 18.32
N ARG A 414 -48.64 -16.73 18.53
CA ARG A 414 -47.64 -17.27 17.58
C ARG A 414 -48.04 -18.65 17.03
N GLU A 415 -48.47 -19.56 17.90
CA GLU A 415 -48.85 -20.91 17.49
C GLU A 415 -50.08 -20.92 16.58
N ARG A 416 -51.02 -19.98 16.79
CA ARG A 416 -52.18 -19.86 15.92
C ARG A 416 -51.82 -19.35 14.53
N ILE A 417 -50.86 -18.42 14.41
CA ILE A 417 -50.32 -18.00 13.10
C ILE A 417 -49.63 -19.17 12.40
N ARG A 418 -48.81 -19.95 13.12
CA ARG A 418 -48.17 -21.16 12.58
C ARG A 418 -49.17 -22.17 12.02
N GLN A 419 -50.29 -22.39 12.72
CA GLN A 419 -51.37 -23.25 12.24
C GLN A 419 -52.03 -22.73 10.96
N ILE A 420 -52.27 -21.41 10.88
CA ILE A 420 -52.86 -20.76 9.69
C ILE A 420 -51.90 -20.85 8.50
N GLU A 421 -50.61 -20.60 8.71
CA GLU A 421 -49.56 -20.75 7.70
C GLU A 421 -49.49 -22.19 7.18
N ALA A 422 -49.38 -23.18 8.08
CA ALA A 422 -49.31 -24.59 7.69
C ALA A 422 -50.55 -25.04 6.91
N LYS A 423 -51.75 -24.57 7.31
CA LYS A 423 -52.99 -24.83 6.60
C LYS A 423 -53.01 -24.17 5.21
N ALA A 424 -52.53 -22.94 5.09
CA ALA A 424 -52.44 -22.22 3.83
C ALA A 424 -51.44 -22.90 2.87
N LEU A 425 -50.23 -23.21 3.34
CA LEU A 425 -49.21 -23.93 2.57
C LEU A 425 -49.70 -25.32 2.13
N ARG A 426 -50.46 -26.03 2.97
CA ARG A 426 -51.06 -27.33 2.59
C ARG A 426 -52.06 -27.19 1.45
N LYS A 427 -52.87 -26.12 1.44
CA LYS A 427 -53.79 -25.81 0.33
C LYS A 427 -53.03 -25.43 -0.94
N LEU A 428 -51.95 -24.66 -0.82
CA LEU A 428 -51.11 -24.25 -1.94
C LEU A 428 -50.33 -25.42 -2.56
N ARG A 429 -49.95 -26.42 -1.76
CA ARG A 429 -49.30 -27.66 -2.21
C ARG A 429 -50.20 -28.61 -3.01
N HIS A 430 -51.50 -28.34 -3.10
CA HIS A 430 -52.40 -29.18 -3.88
C HIS A 430 -52.03 -29.12 -5.37
N PRO A 431 -51.98 -30.26 -6.11
CA PRO A 431 -51.47 -30.33 -7.48
C PRO A 431 -52.13 -29.37 -8.47
N THR A 432 -53.42 -29.08 -8.30
CA THR A 432 -54.15 -28.14 -9.15
C THR A 432 -53.65 -26.69 -9.04
N ARG A 433 -53.07 -26.31 -7.89
CA ARG A 433 -52.53 -24.96 -7.64
C ARG A 433 -51.02 -24.90 -7.85
N SER A 434 -50.29 -25.93 -7.42
CA SER A 434 -48.83 -25.98 -7.53
C SER A 434 -48.31 -26.21 -8.96
N ARG A 435 -49.12 -26.81 -9.85
CA ARG A 435 -48.72 -27.10 -11.23
C ARG A 435 -48.35 -25.84 -12.02
N LYS A 436 -49.04 -24.71 -11.79
CA LYS A 436 -48.77 -23.42 -12.46
C LYS A 436 -47.43 -22.79 -12.03
N LEU A 437 -47.07 -22.96 -10.76
CA LEU A 437 -45.81 -22.41 -10.20
C LEU A 437 -44.59 -23.30 -10.46
N LYS A 438 -44.81 -24.55 -10.90
CA LYS A 438 -43.74 -25.53 -11.10
C LYS A 438 -42.83 -25.16 -12.27
N ASP A 439 -43.38 -24.45 -13.26
CA ASP A 439 -42.67 -24.04 -14.46
C ASP A 439 -41.68 -22.89 -14.21
N TYR A 440 -41.77 -22.22 -13.05
CA TYR A 440 -40.86 -21.14 -12.61
C TYR A 440 -39.73 -21.60 -11.69
N LEU A 441 -39.63 -22.91 -11.45
CA LEU A 441 -38.66 -23.52 -10.52
C LEU A 441 -37.47 -24.15 -11.26
N SER A 442 -37.40 -23.98 -12.59
CA SER A 442 -36.32 -24.46 -13.45
C SER A 442 -35.20 -23.44 -13.58
#